data_AF-A0A9P0GQ76-F1
#
_entry.id   AF-A0A9P0GQ76-F1
#
_cell.length_a   1.000
_cell.length_b   1.000
_cell.length_c   1.000
_cell.angle_alpha   90.00
_cell.angle_beta   90.00
_cell.angle_gamma   90.00
#
_symmetry.space_group_name_H-M   'P 1'
#
loop_
_entity.id
_entity.type
_entity.pdbx_description
1 polymer ?
#
loop_
_entity_poly.entity_id
_entity_poly.type
_entity_poly.pdbx_seq_one_letter_code
_entity_poly.pdbx_strand_id
1 'polypeptide(L)'
;MSMPPYLLGPNPWAQMMAQQQLAAAHAQAQAAAAAAQAHAAALQQQMPPPHPKPDVMTEDKLQEKAQKWHQLQSKRFADKRKLGFIEAQKEDMPPEHIRKIIRDHGDMSSRKYRHDKRVYLGALKYMPHAVMKLLENMPMPWEQIRDVKVLYHITGAITFVNEIPWVIEPVYIAQWGTMWIMMRREKRDRRHFKRMRFPPFDDEEPPLDYADNVLDVEPLEAIQIELDQDEDSAIAKWFYDHKTLVGTKYVNGSTYRKWNLTLPMMATLYRLANQLLTDLVDYNYFYLFDTKSFFTAKALNMAIPGGPKFEPLIKDMNPGDEDWNEFNDINKIIIRQPIRTEYRIAFPYLYNNMPHFVHLSWYHAPNVVYIKTEDPDLPAFYFDPLINPISHRHAVKSLEPLPDDDEVFVLPETVQAFLQETPLYTDNTANGIALLWAPRPFNMRSGRTRRAIDVPLVKSWYMEHCVPGQPVKVRVSYQKLLKYYVLNALKHRAPKPQKKRYLFRSFKSTKFFQTTTLDWVEAGLQVC
;
A
#
# COMPACT_ATOMS: atom_id res chain seq x y z
N MET A 1 43.41 12.21 81.38
CA MET A 1 43.77 11.26 82.45
C MET A 1 44.58 10.12 81.84
N SER A 2 45.61 9.71 82.58
CA SER A 2 46.30 8.39 82.58
C SER A 2 46.93 7.84 81.29
N MET A 3 48.25 8.05 81.20
CA MET A 3 49.37 7.12 80.99
C MET A 3 49.18 5.65 80.49
N PRO A 4 50.23 5.10 79.83
CA PRO A 4 50.24 3.85 79.06
C PRO A 4 50.63 2.61 79.89
N PRO A 5 50.73 1.43 79.25
CA PRO A 5 51.91 0.60 79.52
C PRO A 5 52.58 0.01 78.27
N TYR A 6 53.80 -0.43 78.53
CA TYR A 6 54.92 -0.77 77.66
C TYR A 6 54.99 -2.25 77.23
N LEU A 7 55.92 -2.49 76.29
CA LEU A 7 56.86 -3.64 76.17
C LEU A 7 56.35 -5.00 75.65
N LEU A 8 56.62 -5.26 74.36
CA LEU A 8 57.01 -6.59 73.86
C LEU A 8 58.28 -6.42 73.00
N GLY A 9 59.26 -7.29 73.23
CA GLY A 9 60.65 -7.19 72.74
C GLY A 9 60.87 -7.42 71.23
N PRO A 10 62.13 -7.44 70.78
CA PRO A 10 62.49 -7.41 69.37
C PRO A 10 62.10 -8.72 68.67
N ASN A 11 61.15 -8.62 67.74
CA ASN A 11 60.71 -9.76 66.94
C ASN A 11 61.82 -10.11 65.92
N PRO A 12 62.42 -11.32 65.93
CA PRO A 12 63.52 -11.70 65.03
C PRO A 12 63.14 -11.61 63.54
N TRP A 13 61.84 -11.63 63.26
CA TRP A 13 61.27 -11.46 61.93
C TRP A 13 61.43 -10.03 61.36
N ALA A 14 61.51 -9.01 62.22
CA ALA A 14 61.70 -7.62 61.78
C ALA A 14 63.14 -7.35 61.34
N GLN A 15 64.13 -7.98 61.98
CA GLN A 15 65.53 -7.91 61.52
C GLN A 15 65.75 -8.69 60.23
N MET A 16 65.10 -9.85 60.07
CA MET A 16 65.20 -10.62 58.81
C MET A 16 64.55 -9.88 57.63
N MET A 17 63.40 -9.23 57.84
CA MET A 17 62.74 -8.41 56.83
C MET A 17 63.53 -7.13 56.51
N ALA A 18 64.14 -6.48 57.51
CA ALA A 18 65.01 -5.32 57.29
C ALA A 18 66.30 -5.71 56.53
N GLN A 19 66.88 -6.88 56.81
CA GLN A 19 68.04 -7.40 56.10
C GLN A 19 67.69 -7.84 54.67
N GLN A 20 66.48 -8.37 54.46
CA GLN A 20 65.97 -8.70 53.12
C GLN A 20 65.60 -7.44 52.31
N GLN A 21 65.10 -6.37 52.96
CA GLN A 21 64.87 -5.07 52.32
C GLN A 21 66.18 -4.33 52.01
N LEU A 22 67.21 -4.42 52.87
CA LEU A 22 68.54 -3.87 52.58
C LEU A 22 69.25 -4.67 51.47
N ALA A 23 69.11 -5.99 51.43
CA ALA A 23 69.63 -6.81 50.34
C ALA A 23 68.89 -6.55 49.02
N ALA A 24 67.57 -6.36 49.05
CA ALA A 24 66.78 -5.99 47.87
C ALA A 24 67.08 -4.56 47.40
N ALA A 25 67.31 -3.61 48.32
CA ALA A 25 67.73 -2.25 48.01
C ALA A 25 69.16 -2.20 47.46
N HIS A 26 70.09 -3.01 47.97
CA HIS A 26 71.42 -3.15 47.39
C HIS A 26 71.40 -3.84 46.02
N ALA A 27 70.54 -4.85 45.83
CA ALA A 27 70.35 -5.48 44.52
C ALA A 27 69.68 -4.54 43.51
N GLN A 28 68.72 -3.71 43.94
CA GLN A 28 68.14 -2.66 43.09
C GLN A 28 69.11 -1.53 42.82
N ALA A 29 69.97 -1.14 43.77
CA ALA A 29 71.00 -0.13 43.56
C ALA A 29 72.13 -0.64 42.65
N GLN A 30 72.51 -1.91 42.76
CA GLN A 30 73.46 -2.56 41.84
C GLN A 30 72.84 -2.78 40.46
N ALA A 31 71.56 -3.13 40.36
CA ALA A 31 70.85 -3.22 39.09
C ALA A 31 70.64 -1.83 38.46
N ALA A 32 70.42 -0.79 39.26
CA ALA A 32 70.33 0.60 38.79
C ALA A 32 71.70 1.17 38.39
N ALA A 33 72.79 0.80 39.08
CA ALA A 33 74.15 1.16 38.71
C ALA A 33 74.63 0.39 37.47
N ALA A 34 74.27 -0.89 37.34
CA ALA A 34 74.50 -1.69 36.14
C ALA A 34 73.65 -1.20 34.95
N ALA A 35 72.40 -0.78 35.20
CA ALA A 35 71.56 -0.13 34.20
C ALA A 35 72.08 1.26 33.81
N ALA A 36 72.64 2.04 34.76
CA ALA A 36 73.26 3.33 34.47
C ALA A 36 74.61 3.18 33.74
N GLN A 37 75.40 2.15 34.06
CA GLN A 37 76.63 1.81 33.30
C GLN A 37 76.30 1.20 31.93
N ALA A 38 75.24 0.40 31.80
CA ALA A 38 74.74 -0.06 30.51
C ALA A 38 74.15 1.10 29.69
N HIS A 39 73.51 2.08 30.33
CA HIS A 39 73.01 3.29 29.67
C HIS A 39 74.14 4.25 29.28
N ALA A 40 75.22 4.34 30.06
CA ALA A 40 76.42 5.11 29.75
C ALA A 40 77.29 4.42 28.65
N ALA A 41 77.38 3.10 28.66
CA ALA A 41 78.02 2.32 27.59
C ALA A 41 77.19 2.35 26.29
N ALA A 42 75.85 2.37 26.39
CA ALA A 42 74.97 2.61 25.24
C ALA A 42 75.06 4.05 24.70
N LEU A 43 75.43 5.03 25.54
CA LEU A 43 75.67 6.42 25.15
C LEU A 43 77.08 6.66 24.57
N GLN A 44 78.04 5.74 24.75
CA GLN A 44 79.38 5.82 24.13
C GLN A 44 79.57 4.92 22.88
N GLN A 45 78.53 4.19 22.47
CA GLN A 45 78.47 3.50 21.16
C GLN A 45 77.29 3.97 20.28
N GLN A 46 76.82 5.19 20.48
CA GLN A 46 75.96 5.89 19.53
C GLN A 46 76.51 7.28 19.25
N MET A 47 77.68 7.34 18.61
CA MET A 47 77.79 8.30 17.51
C MET A 47 76.63 7.96 16.58
N PRO A 48 75.70 8.89 16.29
CA PRO A 48 74.77 8.64 15.20
C PRO A 48 75.64 8.25 14.00
N PRO A 49 75.35 7.16 13.28
CA PRO A 49 75.92 7.03 11.95
C PRO A 49 75.69 8.39 11.28
N PRO A 50 76.70 8.95 10.59
CA PRO A 50 76.52 10.24 9.92
C PRO A 50 75.18 10.16 9.23
N HIS A 51 74.28 11.15 9.46
CA HIS A 51 73.03 11.26 8.70
C HIS A 51 73.35 10.75 7.32
N PRO A 52 72.73 9.65 6.83
CA PRO A 52 73.07 9.18 5.50
C PRO A 52 72.90 10.43 4.67
N LYS A 53 74.03 10.95 4.13
CA LYS A 53 74.03 12.07 3.19
C LYS A 53 72.86 11.72 2.29
N PRO A 54 71.81 12.57 2.20
CA PRO A 54 70.54 12.17 1.60
C PRO A 54 70.93 11.38 0.39
N ASP A 55 70.77 10.04 0.45
CA ASP A 55 71.29 9.16 -0.58
C ASP A 55 70.70 9.80 -1.81
N VAL A 56 71.56 10.37 -2.67
CA VAL A 56 71.08 11.24 -3.74
C VAL A 56 70.31 10.27 -4.58
N MET A 57 69.02 10.18 -4.26
CA MET A 57 68.17 9.14 -4.77
C MET A 57 68.22 9.48 -6.23
N THR A 58 68.79 8.57 -7.01
CA THR A 58 68.76 8.72 -8.45
C THR A 58 67.33 9.08 -8.82
N GLU A 59 67.16 10.02 -9.74
CA GLU A 59 65.83 10.54 -10.12
C GLU A 59 64.81 9.39 -10.30
N ASP A 60 65.29 8.26 -10.83
CA ASP A 60 64.57 6.99 -10.95
C ASP A 60 64.02 6.41 -9.63
N LYS A 61 64.79 6.37 -8.54
CA LYS A 61 64.33 5.88 -7.22
C LYS A 61 63.30 6.83 -6.59
N LEU A 62 63.45 8.14 -6.80
CA LEU A 62 62.48 9.14 -6.36
C LEU A 62 61.18 9.05 -7.16
N GLN A 63 61.26 8.86 -8.49
CA GLN A 63 60.12 8.61 -9.35
C GLN A 63 59.41 7.31 -8.98
N GLU A 64 60.14 6.23 -8.71
CA GLU A 64 59.54 4.95 -8.28
C GLU A 64 58.82 5.10 -6.93
N LYS A 65 59.41 5.85 -5.99
CA LYS A 65 58.78 6.14 -4.69
C LYS A 65 57.55 7.04 -4.85
N ALA A 66 57.60 8.05 -5.72
CA ALA A 66 56.48 8.92 -6.03
C ALA A 66 55.34 8.14 -6.70
N GLN A 67 55.65 7.23 -7.64
CA GLN A 67 54.68 6.34 -8.27
C GLN A 67 54.05 5.38 -7.25
N LYS A 68 54.86 4.76 -6.38
CA LYS A 68 54.35 3.89 -5.29
C LYS A 68 53.46 4.67 -4.32
N TRP A 69 53.84 5.90 -3.98
CA TRP A 69 53.02 6.80 -3.14
C TRP A 69 51.71 7.18 -3.83
N HIS A 70 51.77 7.54 -5.11
CA HIS A 70 50.59 7.88 -5.90
C HIS A 70 49.64 6.68 -6.03
N GLN A 71 50.15 5.49 -6.30
CA GLN A 71 49.36 4.24 -6.34
C GLN A 71 48.75 3.92 -4.98
N LEU A 72 49.50 4.10 -3.89
CA LEU A 72 49.01 3.87 -2.52
C LEU A 72 47.90 4.85 -2.17
N GLN A 73 48.10 6.15 -2.43
CA GLN A 73 47.13 7.21 -2.17
C GLN A 73 45.88 7.06 -3.01
N SER A 74 46.04 6.80 -4.31
CA SER A 74 44.93 6.55 -5.24
C SER A 74 44.09 5.34 -4.80
N LYS A 75 44.74 4.26 -4.33
CA LYS A 75 44.02 3.07 -3.81
C LYS A 75 43.41 3.31 -2.42
N ARG A 76 44.06 4.08 -1.55
CA ARG A 76 43.63 4.35 -0.18
C ARG A 76 42.42 5.29 -0.14
N PHE A 77 42.42 6.34 -0.97
CA PHE A 77 41.37 7.35 -1.05
C PHE A 77 40.45 7.18 -2.28
N ALA A 78 40.46 6.00 -2.90
CA ALA A 78 39.47 5.64 -3.91
C ALA A 78 38.06 5.78 -3.34
N ASP A 79 37.10 6.22 -4.17
CA ASP A 79 35.73 6.50 -3.74
C ASP A 79 35.05 5.32 -3.01
N LYS A 80 35.40 4.09 -3.40
CA LYS A 80 34.92 2.85 -2.76
C LYS A 80 35.36 2.64 -1.30
N ARG A 81 36.33 3.43 -0.81
CA ARG A 81 36.84 3.38 0.56
C ARG A 81 36.39 4.56 1.42
N LYS A 82 35.55 5.45 0.88
CA LYS A 82 34.97 6.55 1.66
C LYS A 82 34.07 5.98 2.77
N LEU A 83 34.11 6.60 3.95
CA LEU A 83 33.21 6.26 5.04
C LEU A 83 31.76 6.51 4.61
N GLY A 84 30.90 5.49 4.73
CA GLY A 84 29.53 5.55 4.21
C GLY A 84 29.39 5.17 2.74
N PHE A 85 30.44 4.63 2.10
CA PHE A 85 30.33 4.02 0.78
C PHE A 85 29.37 2.83 0.84
N ILE A 86 28.32 2.89 0.04
CA ILE A 86 27.37 1.80 -0.14
C ILE A 86 27.85 0.99 -1.33
N GLU A 87 28.16 -0.29 -1.09
CA GLU A 87 28.55 -1.22 -2.14
C GLU A 87 27.45 -1.36 -3.20
N ALA A 88 27.84 -1.73 -4.42
CA ALA A 88 26.92 -1.85 -5.54
C ALA A 88 25.71 -2.74 -5.18
N GLN A 89 24.54 -2.33 -5.65
CA GLN A 89 23.30 -3.07 -5.43
C GLN A 89 23.42 -4.45 -6.08
N LYS A 90 23.02 -5.51 -5.36
CA LYS A 90 22.90 -6.85 -5.93
C LYS A 90 22.01 -6.83 -7.17
N GLU A 91 22.61 -7.21 -8.28
CA GLU A 91 21.97 -7.43 -9.56
C GLU A 91 21.17 -8.73 -9.55
N ASP A 92 20.30 -8.87 -10.55
CA ASP A 92 19.45 -10.02 -10.70
C ASP A 92 20.24 -11.16 -11.36
N MET A 93 20.16 -12.35 -10.78
CA MET A 93 20.76 -13.57 -11.29
C MET A 93 19.93 -14.14 -12.45
N PRO A 94 20.54 -14.92 -13.38
CA PRO A 94 19.79 -15.63 -14.41
C PRO A 94 18.73 -16.57 -13.81
N PRO A 95 17.51 -16.64 -14.37
CA PRO A 95 16.43 -17.48 -13.84
C PRO A 95 16.76 -18.97 -13.84
N GLU A 96 17.63 -19.43 -14.74
CA GLU A 96 18.10 -20.82 -14.83
C GLU A 96 18.88 -21.23 -13.58
N HIS A 97 19.51 -20.27 -12.89
CA HIS A 97 20.29 -20.55 -11.69
C HIS A 97 19.43 -21.13 -10.57
N ILE A 98 18.29 -20.50 -10.25
CA ILE A 98 17.38 -21.01 -9.22
C ILE A 98 16.68 -22.29 -9.70
N ARG A 99 16.27 -22.36 -10.97
CA ARG A 99 15.62 -23.54 -11.55
C ARG A 99 16.49 -24.79 -11.42
N LYS A 100 17.78 -24.65 -11.74
CA LYS A 100 18.77 -25.72 -11.57
C LYS A 100 18.97 -26.09 -10.10
N ILE A 101 19.05 -25.11 -9.19
CA ILE A 101 19.22 -25.39 -7.75
C ILE A 101 18.04 -26.24 -7.23
N ILE A 102 16.81 -25.84 -7.54
CA ILE A 102 15.60 -26.56 -7.10
C ILE A 102 15.58 -27.97 -7.67
N ARG A 103 15.84 -28.13 -8.98
CA ARG A 103 15.91 -29.44 -9.65
C ARG A 103 17.01 -30.34 -9.06
N ASP A 104 18.18 -29.79 -8.78
CA ASP A 104 19.32 -30.53 -8.21
C ASP A 104 19.07 -30.98 -6.76
N HIS A 105 18.31 -30.21 -5.97
CA HIS A 105 17.99 -30.55 -4.57
C HIS A 105 16.83 -31.56 -4.48
N GLY A 106 15.85 -31.46 -5.37
CA GLY A 106 14.71 -32.37 -5.46
C GLY A 106 13.99 -32.56 -4.12
N ASP A 107 13.73 -33.81 -3.76
CA ASP A 107 13.07 -34.23 -2.52
C ASP A 107 14.01 -34.31 -1.30
N MET A 108 15.26 -33.85 -1.44
CA MET A 108 16.30 -33.94 -0.40
C MET A 108 16.63 -35.38 0.04
N SER A 109 16.31 -36.42 -0.74
CA SER A 109 16.69 -37.81 -0.46
C SER A 109 18.21 -38.05 -0.57
N SER A 110 18.87 -37.33 -1.50
CA SER A 110 20.30 -37.46 -1.76
C SER A 110 21.18 -37.08 -0.57
N ARG A 111 22.20 -37.90 -0.30
CA ARG A 111 23.20 -37.64 0.77
C ARG A 111 24.03 -36.38 0.50
N LYS A 112 24.14 -35.95 -0.75
CA LYS A 112 24.93 -34.78 -1.18
C LYS A 112 24.48 -33.50 -0.47
N TYR A 113 23.18 -33.31 -0.30
CA TYR A 113 22.57 -32.10 0.28
C TYR A 113 22.19 -32.25 1.76
N ARG A 114 22.82 -33.18 2.48
CA ARG A 114 22.53 -33.43 3.91
C ARG A 114 22.67 -32.17 4.78
N HIS A 115 23.65 -31.33 4.50
CA HIS A 115 23.92 -30.11 5.27
C HIS A 115 22.80 -29.06 5.12
N ASP A 116 22.12 -29.05 3.97
CA ASP A 116 21.09 -28.07 3.65
C ASP A 116 19.72 -28.43 4.24
N LYS A 117 19.49 -29.70 4.63
CA LYS A 117 18.23 -30.13 5.28
C LYS A 117 17.83 -29.28 6.48
N ARG A 118 18.82 -28.85 7.29
CA ARG A 118 18.58 -27.97 8.44
C ARG A 118 18.03 -26.60 8.00
N VAL A 119 18.50 -26.08 6.87
CA VAL A 119 18.08 -24.79 6.33
C VAL A 119 16.65 -24.87 5.81
N TYR A 120 16.28 -25.94 5.09
CA TYR A 120 14.91 -26.18 4.63
C TYR A 120 13.92 -26.24 5.80
N LEU A 121 14.24 -26.98 6.88
CA LEU A 121 13.42 -27.00 8.09
C LEU A 121 13.32 -25.62 8.75
N GLY A 122 14.40 -24.84 8.76
CA GLY A 122 14.39 -23.48 9.29
C GLY A 122 13.57 -22.49 8.45
N ALA A 123 13.49 -22.72 7.14
CA ALA A 123 12.75 -21.88 6.20
C ALA A 123 11.24 -22.01 6.36
N LEU A 124 10.74 -23.15 6.87
CA LEU A 124 9.32 -23.39 7.15
C LEU A 124 8.67 -22.28 7.99
N LYS A 125 9.43 -21.69 8.93
CA LYS A 125 8.98 -20.54 9.73
C LYS A 125 8.48 -19.36 8.89
N TYR A 126 9.04 -19.16 7.71
CA TYR A 126 8.71 -18.05 6.81
C TYR A 126 7.77 -18.47 5.65
N MET A 127 7.37 -19.74 5.58
CA MET A 127 6.46 -20.23 4.54
C MET A 127 5.14 -19.44 4.47
N PRO A 128 4.47 -19.08 5.60
CA PRO A 128 3.27 -18.25 5.52
C PRO A 128 3.50 -16.88 4.85
N HIS A 129 4.70 -16.30 5.00
CA HIS A 129 5.04 -15.05 4.32
C HIS A 129 5.29 -15.25 2.82
N ALA A 130 5.90 -16.37 2.41
CA ALA A 130 6.05 -16.72 1.00
C ALA A 130 4.69 -16.91 0.32
N VAL A 131 3.80 -17.70 0.92
CA VAL A 131 2.43 -17.94 0.43
C VAL A 131 1.65 -16.64 0.32
N MET A 132 1.69 -15.78 1.35
CA MET A 132 1.02 -14.48 1.31
C MET A 132 1.49 -13.62 0.11
N LYS A 133 2.80 -13.58 -0.15
CA LYS A 133 3.36 -12.78 -1.24
C LYS A 133 3.10 -13.38 -2.62
N LEU A 134 3.06 -14.71 -2.72
CA LEU A 134 2.67 -15.42 -3.93
C LEU A 134 1.22 -15.10 -4.30
N LEU A 135 0.28 -15.29 -3.37
CA LEU A 135 -1.15 -15.07 -3.59
C LEU A 135 -1.50 -13.59 -3.79
N GLU A 136 -0.80 -12.66 -3.14
CA GLU A 136 -0.99 -11.22 -3.36
C GLU A 136 -0.66 -10.82 -4.81
N ASN A 137 0.24 -11.54 -5.50
CA ASN A 137 0.68 -11.23 -6.86
C ASN A 137 0.09 -12.16 -7.92
N MET A 138 -1.05 -12.81 -7.66
CA MET A 138 -1.74 -13.66 -8.63
C MET A 138 -2.05 -12.91 -9.95
N PRO A 139 -1.72 -13.49 -11.12
CA PRO A 139 -2.05 -12.92 -12.44
C PRO A 139 -3.53 -12.58 -12.56
N MET A 140 -3.81 -11.45 -13.21
CA MET A 140 -5.20 -11.03 -13.44
C MET A 140 -5.75 -11.73 -14.69
N PRO A 141 -7.07 -11.92 -14.84
CA PRO A 141 -7.64 -12.72 -15.94
C PRO A 141 -7.37 -12.22 -17.37
N TRP A 142 -6.96 -10.96 -17.51
CA TRP A 142 -6.57 -10.32 -18.78
C TRP A 142 -5.08 -10.47 -19.10
N GLU A 143 -4.28 -11.03 -18.18
CA GLU A 143 -2.86 -11.31 -18.35
C GLU A 143 -2.66 -12.81 -18.63
N GLN A 144 -1.78 -13.14 -19.57
CA GLN A 144 -1.39 -14.53 -19.86
C GLN A 144 -0.25 -14.99 -18.95
N ILE A 145 0.81 -14.19 -18.89
CA ILE A 145 2.05 -14.46 -18.16
C ILE A 145 2.34 -13.25 -17.27
N ARG A 146 2.85 -13.50 -16.06
CA ARG A 146 3.31 -12.43 -15.17
C ARG A 146 4.67 -12.76 -14.61
N ASP A 147 5.69 -12.08 -15.11
CA ASP A 147 7.00 -12.09 -14.51
C ASP A 147 7.03 -11.29 -13.22
N VAL A 148 7.40 -11.95 -12.14
CA VAL A 148 7.52 -11.36 -10.80
C VAL A 148 8.96 -11.38 -10.33
N LYS A 149 9.37 -10.30 -9.64
CA LYS A 149 10.67 -10.30 -8.94
C LYS A 149 10.62 -11.25 -7.77
N VAL A 150 11.61 -12.14 -7.73
CA VAL A 150 11.75 -13.18 -6.73
C VAL A 150 13.01 -12.93 -5.90
N LEU A 151 12.92 -13.21 -4.61
CA LEU A 151 14.01 -13.26 -3.66
C LEU A 151 14.08 -14.69 -3.12
N TYR A 152 15.14 -15.42 -3.46
CA TYR A 152 15.27 -16.83 -3.15
C TYR A 152 16.52 -17.11 -2.32
N HIS A 153 16.45 -18.18 -1.50
CA HIS A 153 17.60 -18.64 -0.74
C HIS A 153 18.61 -19.35 -1.67
N ILE A 154 19.92 -19.16 -1.47
CA ILE A 154 20.97 -19.75 -2.33
C ILE A 154 20.94 -21.28 -2.46
N THR A 155 20.29 -21.97 -1.51
CA THR A 155 20.11 -23.44 -1.53
C THR A 155 18.74 -23.88 -2.08
N GLY A 156 17.90 -22.94 -2.54
CA GLY A 156 16.53 -23.25 -2.98
C GLY A 156 15.53 -23.50 -1.84
N ALA A 157 15.93 -23.28 -0.58
CA ALA A 157 15.08 -23.62 0.58
C ALA A 157 13.74 -22.89 0.66
N ILE A 158 13.65 -21.68 0.08
CA ILE A 158 12.43 -20.89 0.03
C ILE A 158 12.55 -19.81 -1.04
N THR A 159 11.41 -19.52 -1.66
CA THR A 159 11.25 -18.54 -2.73
C THR A 159 10.21 -17.50 -2.30
N PHE A 160 10.57 -16.21 -2.27
CA PHE A 160 9.65 -15.12 -1.94
C PHE A 160 9.38 -14.25 -3.17
N VAL A 161 8.12 -13.96 -3.46
CA VAL A 161 7.76 -12.89 -4.40
C VAL A 161 8.00 -11.52 -3.75
N ASN A 162 8.98 -10.77 -4.26
CA ASN A 162 9.43 -9.48 -3.74
C ASN A 162 8.78 -8.30 -4.48
N GLU A 163 7.47 -8.40 -4.73
CA GLU A 163 6.67 -7.36 -5.38
C GLU A 163 5.42 -7.02 -4.57
N ILE A 164 4.97 -5.78 -4.65
CA ILE A 164 3.66 -5.35 -4.15
C ILE A 164 2.86 -4.92 -5.38
N PRO A 165 1.64 -5.45 -5.61
CA PRO A 165 0.86 -5.18 -6.80
C PRO A 165 0.23 -3.79 -6.73
N TRP A 166 0.97 -2.78 -7.15
CA TRP A 166 0.47 -1.41 -7.29
C TRP A 166 -0.35 -1.30 -8.57
N VAL A 167 -1.59 -0.87 -8.44
CA VAL A 167 -2.51 -0.65 -9.55
C VAL A 167 -3.02 0.79 -9.55
N ILE A 168 -3.28 1.33 -10.74
CA ILE A 168 -3.99 2.60 -10.90
C ILE A 168 -5.47 2.32 -10.69
N GLU A 169 -6.07 2.92 -9.66
CA GLU A 169 -7.43 2.61 -9.22
C GLU A 169 -8.50 2.71 -10.32
N PRO A 170 -8.60 3.80 -11.12
CA PRO A 170 -9.60 3.87 -12.20
C PRO A 170 -9.37 2.83 -13.30
N VAL A 171 -8.11 2.56 -13.67
CA VAL A 171 -7.75 1.55 -14.68
C VAL A 171 -8.14 0.15 -14.20
N TYR A 172 -7.82 -0.18 -12.95
CA TYR A 172 -8.12 -1.48 -12.36
C TYR A 172 -9.62 -1.75 -12.28
N ILE A 173 -10.42 -0.74 -11.90
CA ILE A 173 -11.88 -0.86 -11.86
C ILE A 173 -12.43 -1.04 -13.29
N ALA A 174 -11.92 -0.28 -14.26
CA ALA A 174 -12.34 -0.41 -15.66
C ALA A 174 -11.98 -1.80 -16.24
N GLN A 175 -10.77 -2.32 -15.98
CA GLN A 175 -10.36 -3.67 -16.38
C GLN A 175 -11.35 -4.71 -15.84
N TRP A 176 -11.66 -4.68 -14.55
CA TRP A 176 -12.67 -5.56 -13.96
C TRP A 176 -14.09 -5.31 -14.50
N GLY A 177 -14.42 -4.09 -14.89
CA GLY A 177 -15.67 -3.76 -15.59
C GLY A 177 -15.78 -4.46 -16.93
N THR A 178 -14.70 -4.47 -17.73
CA THR A 178 -14.66 -5.25 -18.98
C THR A 178 -14.72 -6.75 -18.73
N MET A 179 -14.07 -7.25 -17.67
CA MET A 179 -14.15 -8.67 -17.28
C MET A 179 -15.58 -9.08 -16.94
N TRP A 180 -16.31 -8.23 -16.23
CA TRP A 180 -17.72 -8.46 -15.91
C TRP A 180 -18.58 -8.62 -17.16
N ILE A 181 -18.38 -7.76 -18.17
CA ILE A 181 -19.10 -7.84 -19.45
C ILE A 181 -18.75 -9.14 -20.18
N MET A 182 -17.46 -9.42 -20.35
CA MET A 182 -16.99 -10.60 -21.08
C MET A 182 -17.44 -11.90 -20.42
N MET A 183 -17.29 -12.03 -19.10
CA MET A 183 -17.73 -13.22 -18.37
C MET A 183 -19.25 -13.42 -18.44
N ARG A 184 -20.05 -12.34 -18.44
CA ARG A 184 -21.50 -12.43 -18.60
C ARG A 184 -21.91 -12.86 -20.01
N ARG A 185 -21.26 -12.31 -21.04
CA ARG A 185 -21.47 -12.69 -22.45
C ARG A 185 -21.11 -14.16 -22.65
N GLU A 186 -19.92 -14.58 -22.23
CA GLU A 186 -19.44 -15.95 -22.34
C GLU A 186 -20.36 -16.95 -21.64
N LYS A 187 -20.85 -16.61 -20.43
CA LYS A 187 -21.78 -17.47 -19.70
C LYS A 187 -23.15 -17.57 -20.36
N ARG A 188 -23.61 -16.52 -21.06
CA ARG A 188 -24.87 -16.52 -21.80
C ARG A 188 -24.76 -17.35 -23.08
N ASP A 189 -23.64 -17.21 -23.79
CA ASP A 189 -23.47 -17.74 -25.15
C ASP A 189 -22.99 -19.21 -25.14
N ARG A 190 -22.20 -19.62 -24.13
CA ARG A 190 -21.72 -20.99 -24.00
C ARG A 190 -22.82 -21.95 -23.50
N ARG A 191 -23.16 -22.95 -24.33
CA ARG A 191 -24.19 -23.97 -24.01
C ARG A 191 -23.85 -24.85 -22.80
N HIS A 192 -22.59 -25.30 -22.69
CA HIS A 192 -22.13 -26.15 -21.59
C HIS A 192 -20.86 -25.57 -20.96
N PHE A 193 -21.00 -24.98 -19.78
CA PHE A 193 -19.87 -24.46 -19.00
C PHE A 193 -19.39 -25.54 -18.02
N LYS A 194 -18.37 -26.31 -18.42
CA LYS A 194 -17.75 -27.34 -17.56
C LYS A 194 -16.82 -26.67 -16.54
N ARG A 195 -17.14 -26.82 -15.25
CA ARG A 195 -16.27 -26.38 -14.15
C ARG A 195 -15.06 -27.31 -14.04
N MET A 196 -13.90 -26.76 -13.70
CA MET A 196 -12.71 -27.56 -13.36
C MET A 196 -12.97 -28.47 -12.15
N ARG A 197 -12.27 -29.60 -12.10
CA ARG A 197 -12.27 -30.52 -10.95
C ARG A 197 -11.37 -29.98 -9.85
N PHE A 198 -11.73 -30.25 -8.60
CA PHE A 198 -10.93 -29.92 -7.42
C PHE A 198 -10.76 -31.17 -6.56
N PRO A 199 -9.52 -31.58 -6.21
CA PRO A 199 -8.25 -31.00 -6.65
C PRO A 199 -7.98 -31.19 -8.17
N PRO A 200 -7.17 -30.31 -8.80
CA PRO A 200 -6.84 -30.46 -10.22
C PRO A 200 -5.92 -31.65 -10.52
N PHE A 201 -4.98 -31.96 -9.64
CA PHE A 201 -4.05 -33.09 -9.73
C PHE A 201 -4.40 -34.17 -8.71
N ASP A 202 -3.95 -35.40 -8.96
CA ASP A 202 -4.10 -36.50 -8.01
C ASP A 202 -3.10 -36.37 -6.85
N ASP A 203 -3.42 -36.93 -5.68
CA ASP A 203 -2.58 -36.80 -4.47
C ASP A 203 -1.24 -37.56 -4.60
N GLU A 204 -1.17 -38.58 -5.46
CA GLU A 204 0.03 -39.39 -5.73
C GLU A 204 0.86 -38.84 -6.91
N GLU A 205 0.36 -37.84 -7.65
CA GLU A 205 1.08 -37.23 -8.75
C GLU A 205 2.14 -36.24 -8.22
N PRO A 206 3.43 -36.41 -8.57
CA PRO A 206 4.44 -35.43 -8.17
C PRO A 206 4.17 -34.07 -8.85
N PRO A 207 4.58 -32.95 -8.22
CA PRO A 207 4.48 -31.64 -8.84
C PRO A 207 5.17 -31.60 -10.21
N LEU A 208 4.52 -30.99 -11.20
CA LEU A 208 5.05 -30.84 -12.55
C LEU A 208 6.27 -29.90 -12.56
N ASP A 209 7.32 -30.27 -13.31
CA ASP A 209 8.44 -29.35 -13.56
C ASP A 209 8.02 -28.30 -14.61
N TYR A 210 8.25 -27.03 -14.29
CA TYR A 210 7.96 -25.90 -15.17
C TYR A 210 8.81 -25.94 -16.44
N ALA A 211 10.09 -26.32 -16.32
CA ALA A 211 11.04 -26.30 -17.43
C ALA A 211 10.62 -27.26 -18.56
N ASP A 212 10.17 -28.45 -18.16
CA ASP A 212 9.93 -29.56 -19.09
C ASP A 212 8.47 -29.56 -19.60
N ASN A 213 7.50 -28.99 -18.86
CA ASN A 213 6.07 -29.08 -19.19
C ASN A 213 5.37 -27.75 -19.53
N VAL A 214 5.88 -26.61 -19.07
CA VAL A 214 5.15 -25.32 -19.14
C VAL A 214 5.91 -24.28 -19.98
N LEU A 215 7.24 -24.23 -19.87
CA LEU A 215 8.06 -23.17 -20.47
C LEU A 215 7.89 -23.04 -22.00
N ASP A 216 7.79 -24.16 -22.71
CA ASP A 216 7.69 -24.20 -24.18
C ASP A 216 6.23 -24.18 -24.70
N VAL A 217 5.25 -24.14 -23.81
CA VAL A 217 3.82 -24.16 -24.17
C VAL A 217 3.29 -22.74 -24.25
N GLU A 218 2.78 -22.34 -25.42
CA GLU A 218 2.14 -21.04 -25.56
C GLU A 218 0.87 -20.94 -24.69
N PRO A 219 0.74 -19.89 -23.87
CA PRO A 219 -0.42 -19.71 -23.01
C PRO A 219 -1.67 -19.46 -23.84
N LEU A 220 -2.81 -19.91 -23.32
CA LEU A 220 -4.11 -19.64 -23.94
C LEU A 220 -4.39 -18.14 -23.95
N GLU A 221 -5.27 -17.71 -24.84
CA GLU A 221 -5.71 -16.32 -24.92
C GLU A 221 -6.35 -15.87 -23.60
N ALA A 222 -5.94 -14.70 -23.11
CA ALA A 222 -6.50 -14.10 -21.93
C ALA A 222 -7.88 -13.50 -22.20
N ILE A 223 -8.65 -13.21 -21.16
CA ILE A 223 -9.94 -12.55 -21.32
C ILE A 223 -9.67 -11.08 -21.63
N GLN A 224 -9.93 -10.65 -22.87
CA GLN A 224 -9.80 -9.26 -23.31
C GLN A 224 -11.03 -8.88 -24.14
N ILE A 225 -11.61 -7.70 -23.88
CA ILE A 225 -12.66 -7.17 -24.74
C ILE A 225 -11.99 -6.54 -25.97
N GLU A 226 -12.60 -6.70 -27.13
CA GLU A 226 -12.23 -5.91 -28.31
C GLU A 226 -12.58 -4.45 -28.03
N LEU A 227 -11.56 -3.61 -27.97
CA LEU A 227 -11.70 -2.17 -27.76
C LEU A 227 -11.90 -1.47 -29.12
N ASP A 228 -12.79 -0.49 -29.15
CA ASP A 228 -13.06 0.28 -30.36
C ASP A 228 -11.88 1.24 -30.66
N GLN A 229 -11.43 1.28 -31.92
CA GLN A 229 -10.24 2.06 -32.28
C GLN A 229 -10.48 3.57 -32.26
N ASP A 230 -11.73 4.01 -32.38
CA ASP A 230 -12.09 5.42 -32.42
C ASP A 230 -12.54 5.88 -31.01
N GLU A 231 -13.50 5.18 -30.40
CA GLU A 231 -14.05 5.54 -29.09
C GLU A 231 -13.05 5.29 -27.94
N ASP A 232 -12.34 4.16 -27.96
CA ASP A 232 -11.39 3.74 -26.91
C ASP A 232 -9.94 4.08 -27.24
N SER A 233 -9.71 4.88 -28.29
CA SER A 233 -8.40 5.28 -28.80
C SER A 233 -7.42 5.76 -27.72
N ALA A 234 -7.93 6.46 -26.69
CA ALA A 234 -7.15 7.00 -25.58
C ALA A 234 -6.48 5.92 -24.70
N ILE A 235 -7.03 4.71 -24.66
CA ILE A 235 -6.59 3.64 -23.77
C ILE A 235 -6.19 2.34 -24.48
N ALA A 236 -6.68 2.12 -25.71
CA ALA A 236 -6.61 0.84 -26.42
C ALA A 236 -5.22 0.19 -26.44
N LYS A 237 -4.16 0.99 -26.58
CA LYS A 237 -2.78 0.51 -26.72
C LYS A 237 -2.17 -0.10 -25.45
N TRP A 238 -2.64 0.29 -24.27
CA TRP A 238 -1.98 -0.03 -23.00
C TRP A 238 -2.93 -0.64 -21.96
N PHE A 239 -4.23 -0.73 -22.26
CA PHE A 239 -5.26 -1.03 -21.26
C PHE A 239 -5.09 -2.39 -20.57
N TYR A 240 -4.58 -3.41 -21.28
CA TYR A 240 -4.40 -4.77 -20.74
C TYR A 240 -2.96 -5.09 -20.31
N ASP A 241 -2.06 -4.10 -20.29
CA ASP A 241 -0.70 -4.29 -19.79
C ASP A 241 -0.69 -4.52 -18.27
N HIS A 242 0.26 -5.33 -17.79
CA HIS A 242 0.45 -5.58 -16.36
C HIS A 242 0.68 -4.29 -15.54
N LYS A 243 1.64 -3.46 -16.00
CA LYS A 243 1.93 -2.13 -15.43
C LYS A 243 1.80 -1.10 -16.55
N THR A 244 0.56 -0.66 -16.76
CA THR A 244 0.18 0.30 -17.79
C THR A 244 1.00 1.60 -17.72
N LEU A 245 1.33 2.20 -18.87
CA LEU A 245 1.90 3.55 -18.97
C LEU A 245 3.31 3.74 -18.33
N VAL A 246 4.01 2.68 -17.92
CA VAL A 246 5.39 2.80 -17.41
C VAL A 246 6.31 3.37 -18.49
N GLY A 247 7.12 4.36 -18.13
CA GLY A 247 8.01 5.08 -19.07
C GLY A 247 7.37 6.30 -19.73
N THR A 248 6.07 6.54 -19.51
CA THR A 248 5.37 7.73 -20.01
C THR A 248 5.29 8.85 -18.96
N LYS A 249 4.84 10.05 -19.37
CA LYS A 249 4.60 11.20 -18.49
C LYS A 249 3.47 11.00 -17.47
N TYR A 250 2.62 9.98 -17.66
CA TYR A 250 1.41 9.77 -16.85
C TYR A 250 1.71 9.11 -15.50
N VAL A 251 2.89 8.49 -15.34
CA VAL A 251 3.32 7.85 -14.10
C VAL A 251 4.74 8.28 -13.73
N ASN A 252 5.07 8.22 -12.44
CA ASN A 252 6.35 8.73 -11.92
C ASN A 252 7.58 7.83 -12.20
N GLY A 253 7.46 6.83 -13.07
CA GLY A 253 8.50 5.84 -13.38
C GLY A 253 8.23 4.43 -12.84
N SER A 254 9.24 3.57 -12.83
CA SER A 254 9.15 2.13 -12.51
C SER A 254 8.72 1.81 -11.07
N THR A 255 8.79 2.79 -10.16
CA THR A 255 8.26 2.63 -8.80
C THR A 255 6.74 2.63 -8.73
N TYR A 256 6.07 3.15 -9.76
CA TYR A 256 4.63 3.06 -10.01
C TYR A 256 3.76 3.50 -8.82
N ARG A 257 3.99 4.72 -8.30
CA ARG A 257 3.37 5.24 -7.07
C ARG A 257 2.36 6.36 -7.27
N LYS A 258 2.55 7.17 -8.30
CA LYS A 258 1.71 8.32 -8.62
C LYS A 258 1.28 8.22 -10.07
N TRP A 259 0.04 8.60 -10.33
CA TRP A 259 -0.53 8.66 -11.66
C TRP A 259 -1.20 10.02 -11.88
N ASN A 260 -1.20 10.47 -13.12
CA ASN A 260 -1.87 11.67 -13.59
C ASN A 260 -2.41 11.39 -15.00
N LEU A 261 -3.72 11.33 -15.17
CA LEU A 261 -4.38 10.95 -16.42
C LEU A 261 -5.08 12.16 -17.06
N THR A 262 -5.26 12.10 -18.36
CA THR A 262 -5.99 13.13 -19.12
C THR A 262 -7.51 12.92 -18.99
N LEU A 263 -8.30 13.96 -19.29
CA LEU A 263 -9.76 13.86 -19.24
C LEU A 263 -10.32 12.81 -20.21
N PRO A 264 -9.85 12.69 -21.48
CA PRO A 264 -10.32 11.63 -22.37
C PRO A 264 -10.04 10.22 -21.85
N MET A 265 -8.85 9.99 -21.27
CA MET A 265 -8.52 8.71 -20.64
C MET A 265 -9.47 8.41 -19.48
N MET A 266 -9.74 9.40 -18.62
CA MET A 266 -10.65 9.22 -17.48
C MET A 266 -12.10 8.98 -17.91
N ALA A 267 -12.58 9.67 -18.94
CA ALA A 267 -13.94 9.50 -19.48
C ALA A 267 -14.12 8.09 -20.06
N THR A 268 -13.14 7.63 -20.83
CA THR A 268 -13.14 6.27 -21.41
C THR A 268 -13.15 5.20 -20.33
N LEU A 269 -12.26 5.33 -19.33
CA LEU A 269 -12.20 4.39 -18.20
C LEU A 269 -13.49 4.40 -17.37
N TYR A 270 -14.09 5.56 -17.15
CA TYR A 270 -15.36 5.69 -16.43
C TYR A 270 -16.48 4.95 -17.17
N ARG A 271 -16.58 5.16 -18.49
CA ARG A 271 -17.56 4.48 -19.35
C ARG A 271 -17.44 2.95 -19.29
N LEU A 272 -16.22 2.41 -19.42
CA LEU A 272 -15.97 0.96 -19.35
C LEU A 272 -16.22 0.37 -17.96
N ALA A 273 -16.10 1.17 -16.90
CA ALA A 273 -16.34 0.76 -15.53
C ALA A 273 -17.82 0.78 -15.12
N ASN A 274 -18.72 1.38 -15.92
CA ASN A 274 -20.11 1.65 -15.54
C ASN A 274 -20.86 0.45 -14.94
N GLN A 275 -20.61 -0.77 -15.42
CA GLN A 275 -21.27 -1.98 -14.90
C GLN A 275 -20.97 -2.29 -13.42
N LEU A 276 -19.89 -1.75 -12.87
CA LEU A 276 -19.50 -1.94 -11.46
C LEU A 276 -19.81 -0.72 -10.60
N LEU A 277 -20.05 0.44 -11.21
CA LEU A 277 -20.25 1.70 -10.52
C LEU A 277 -21.71 1.86 -10.08
N THR A 278 -21.89 2.78 -9.13
CA THR A 278 -23.22 3.22 -8.71
C THR A 278 -23.68 4.37 -9.59
N ASP A 279 -24.98 4.42 -9.86
CA ASP A 279 -25.63 5.54 -10.55
C ASP A 279 -26.01 6.67 -9.57
N LEU A 280 -25.75 6.48 -8.27
CA LEU A 280 -26.06 7.46 -7.24
C LEU A 280 -25.08 8.65 -7.29
N VAL A 281 -25.60 9.82 -7.63
CA VAL A 281 -24.88 11.09 -7.58
C VAL A 281 -25.02 11.83 -6.25
N ASP A 282 -26.13 11.59 -5.54
CA ASP A 282 -26.46 12.28 -4.30
C ASP A 282 -26.27 11.37 -3.06
N TYR A 283 -25.58 11.91 -2.07
CA TYR A 283 -25.38 11.27 -0.76
C TYR A 283 -26.68 11.16 0.05
N ASN A 284 -27.69 11.96 -0.27
CA ASN A 284 -29.00 11.91 0.40
C ASN A 284 -29.68 10.54 0.29
N TYR A 285 -29.34 9.72 -0.71
CA TYR A 285 -29.80 8.33 -0.79
C TYR A 285 -29.47 7.53 0.48
N PHE A 286 -28.33 7.81 1.12
CA PHE A 286 -27.87 7.12 2.32
C PHE A 286 -28.45 7.70 3.62
N TYR A 287 -29.54 8.48 3.57
CA TYR A 287 -30.24 8.93 4.77
C TYR A 287 -30.68 7.71 5.61
N LEU A 288 -30.28 7.70 6.88
CA LEU A 288 -30.42 6.55 7.80
C LEU A 288 -29.70 5.27 7.38
N PHE A 289 -29.00 5.28 6.25
CA PHE A 289 -28.24 4.14 5.72
C PHE A 289 -26.75 4.46 5.59
N ASP A 290 -26.26 5.35 6.46
CA ASP A 290 -24.87 5.74 6.57
C ASP A 290 -24.21 5.14 7.82
N THR A 291 -22.88 5.32 7.91
CA THR A 291 -22.08 4.78 9.01
C THR A 291 -22.53 5.32 10.38
N LYS A 292 -22.97 6.59 10.46
CA LYS A 292 -23.36 7.22 11.72
C LYS A 292 -24.70 6.68 12.21
N SER A 293 -25.68 6.54 11.33
CA SER A 293 -26.96 5.92 11.66
C SER A 293 -26.79 4.45 12.07
N PHE A 294 -25.89 3.69 11.44
CA PHE A 294 -25.59 2.33 11.90
C PHE A 294 -24.92 2.27 13.27
N PHE A 295 -24.04 3.23 13.61
CA PHE A 295 -23.46 3.29 14.96
C PHE A 295 -24.52 3.60 16.02
N THR A 296 -25.41 4.53 15.74
CA THR A 296 -26.54 4.88 16.62
C THR A 296 -27.52 3.72 16.76
N ALA A 297 -27.88 3.05 15.67
CA ALA A 297 -28.70 1.84 15.70
C ALA A 297 -28.09 0.75 16.59
N LYS A 298 -26.77 0.53 16.47
CA LYS A 298 -26.03 -0.41 17.32
C LYS A 298 -26.05 0.02 18.81
N ALA A 299 -25.84 1.30 19.09
CA ALA A 299 -25.79 1.81 20.46
C ALA A 299 -27.15 1.66 21.17
N LEU A 300 -28.24 1.92 20.45
CA LEU A 300 -29.62 1.85 20.95
C LEU A 300 -30.24 0.44 20.89
N ASN A 301 -29.49 -0.58 20.46
CA ASN A 301 -30.03 -1.93 20.21
C ASN A 301 -31.25 -1.94 19.26
N MET A 302 -31.23 -1.11 18.23
CA MET A 302 -32.28 -1.00 17.21
C MET A 302 -31.78 -1.51 15.86
N ALA A 303 -32.71 -1.92 15.01
CA ALA A 303 -32.41 -2.37 13.67
C ALA A 303 -33.15 -1.52 12.63
N ILE A 304 -32.40 -1.02 11.66
CA ILE A 304 -32.95 -0.33 10.48
C ILE A 304 -33.44 -1.40 9.51
N PRO A 305 -34.61 -1.23 8.86
CA PRO A 305 -35.03 -2.13 7.77
C PRO A 305 -33.92 -2.26 6.71
N GLY A 306 -33.53 -3.50 6.37
CA GLY A 306 -32.42 -3.76 5.44
C GLY A 306 -31.01 -3.56 6.03
N GLY A 307 -30.88 -2.95 7.21
CA GLY A 307 -29.61 -2.72 7.91
C GLY A 307 -29.12 -3.91 8.74
N PRO A 308 -27.90 -3.80 9.31
CA PRO A 308 -27.30 -4.84 10.14
C PRO A 308 -27.90 -4.90 11.56
N LYS A 309 -27.86 -6.10 12.17
CA LYS A 309 -28.27 -6.34 13.57
C LYS A 309 -27.07 -6.67 14.45
N PHE A 310 -27.07 -6.16 15.68
CA PHE A 310 -25.98 -6.31 16.65
C PHE A 310 -26.47 -6.83 17.99
N GLU A 311 -25.52 -7.25 18.81
CA GLU A 311 -25.76 -7.54 20.23
C GLU A 311 -25.96 -6.22 21.01
N PRO A 312 -26.83 -6.21 22.04
CA PRO A 312 -27.03 -5.05 22.91
C PRO A 312 -25.71 -4.59 23.53
N LEU A 313 -25.49 -3.27 23.57
CA LEU A 313 -24.28 -2.68 24.15
C LEU A 313 -24.33 -2.70 25.68
N ILE A 314 -25.47 -2.31 26.25
CA ILE A 314 -25.77 -2.30 27.68
C ILE A 314 -26.76 -3.44 27.91
N LYS A 315 -26.37 -4.44 28.71
CA LYS A 315 -27.17 -5.67 28.92
C LYS A 315 -28.02 -5.63 30.19
N ASP A 316 -27.68 -4.74 31.13
CA ASP A 316 -28.22 -4.73 32.49
C ASP A 316 -29.41 -3.77 32.65
N MET A 317 -29.92 -3.20 31.56
CA MET A 317 -31.09 -2.33 31.61
C MET A 317 -32.36 -3.18 31.57
N ASN A 318 -33.11 -3.20 32.67
CA ASN A 318 -34.36 -3.93 32.76
C ASN A 318 -35.46 -3.16 32.01
N PRO A 319 -36.03 -3.69 30.91
CA PRO A 319 -37.00 -2.96 30.09
C PRO A 319 -38.24 -2.51 30.88
N GLY A 320 -38.62 -3.28 31.92
CA GLY A 320 -39.78 -2.97 32.76
C GLY A 320 -39.65 -1.70 33.61
N ASP A 321 -38.42 -1.26 33.90
CA ASP A 321 -38.19 -0.06 34.70
C ASP A 321 -38.43 1.23 33.88
N GLU A 322 -38.34 1.15 32.54
CA GLU A 322 -38.71 2.26 31.65
C GLU A 322 -40.22 2.32 31.38
N ASP A 323 -40.91 1.18 31.36
CA ASP A 323 -42.33 1.09 30.96
C ASP A 323 -43.29 1.61 32.05
N TRP A 324 -42.96 1.48 33.34
CA TRP A 324 -43.83 1.92 34.44
C TRP A 324 -43.23 3.08 35.23
N ASN A 325 -43.39 4.30 34.69
CA ASN A 325 -43.01 5.54 35.36
C ASN A 325 -44.13 6.59 35.26
N GLU A 326 -44.08 7.63 36.10
CA GLU A 326 -45.12 8.67 36.16
C GLU A 326 -45.29 9.46 34.85
N PHE A 327 -44.23 9.49 34.02
CA PHE A 327 -44.20 10.17 32.73
C PHE A 327 -44.79 9.32 31.59
N ASN A 328 -44.74 8.00 31.70
CA ASN A 328 -45.17 7.03 30.68
C ASN A 328 -46.60 6.53 30.90
N ASP A 329 -47.40 7.20 31.75
CA ASP A 329 -48.80 6.89 31.96
C ASP A 329 -49.62 7.06 30.66
N ILE A 330 -50.25 5.96 30.23
CA ILE A 330 -51.02 5.89 28.98
C ILE A 330 -52.16 6.93 28.91
N ASN A 331 -52.70 7.35 30.06
CA ASN A 331 -53.78 8.34 30.10
C ASN A 331 -53.29 9.78 29.86
N LYS A 332 -51.97 10.01 29.99
CA LYS A 332 -51.34 11.33 29.83
C LYS A 332 -50.66 11.50 28.47
N ILE A 333 -50.53 10.43 27.68
CA ILE A 333 -49.85 10.45 26.37
C ILE A 333 -50.88 10.50 25.23
N ILE A 334 -50.78 11.53 24.39
CA ILE A 334 -51.58 11.61 23.16
C ILE A 334 -50.86 10.89 22.02
N ILE A 335 -51.32 9.68 21.68
CA ILE A 335 -50.77 8.91 20.55
C ILE A 335 -51.52 9.29 19.27
N ARG A 336 -50.94 10.21 18.48
CA ARG A 336 -51.45 10.55 17.12
C ARG A 336 -50.85 9.65 16.04
N GLN A 337 -49.55 9.39 16.14
CA GLN A 337 -48.78 8.56 15.22
C GLN A 337 -47.76 7.75 16.05
N PRO A 338 -47.56 6.46 15.75
CA PRO A 338 -46.57 5.66 16.47
C PRO A 338 -45.15 6.15 16.18
N ILE A 339 -44.33 6.25 17.22
CA ILE A 339 -42.91 6.59 17.08
C ILE A 339 -42.18 5.39 16.48
N ARG A 340 -41.71 5.52 15.24
CA ARG A 340 -40.99 4.46 14.54
C ARG A 340 -39.51 4.40 14.96
N THR A 341 -38.85 3.27 14.67
CA THR A 341 -37.41 3.10 14.92
C THR A 341 -36.57 4.10 14.14
N GLU A 342 -37.00 4.48 12.94
CA GLU A 342 -36.30 5.48 12.11
C GLU A 342 -36.24 6.84 12.81
N TYR A 343 -37.29 7.25 13.54
CA TYR A 343 -37.30 8.53 14.28
C TYR A 343 -36.31 8.51 15.43
N ARG A 344 -36.24 7.38 16.14
CA ARG A 344 -35.28 7.16 17.23
C ARG A 344 -33.83 7.18 16.77
N ILE A 345 -33.55 6.89 15.50
CA ILE A 345 -32.20 6.95 14.93
C ILE A 345 -31.92 8.32 14.32
N ALA A 346 -32.90 8.94 13.66
CA ALA A 346 -32.80 10.27 13.07
C ALA A 346 -32.57 11.35 14.13
N PHE A 347 -33.32 11.30 15.24
CA PHE A 347 -33.26 12.25 16.34
C PHE A 347 -32.98 11.51 17.65
N PRO A 348 -31.74 11.03 17.86
CA PRO A 348 -31.43 10.08 18.93
C PRO A 348 -31.59 10.64 20.33
N TYR A 349 -31.43 11.96 20.51
CA TYR A 349 -31.59 12.62 21.81
C TYR A 349 -33.04 12.98 22.16
N LEU A 350 -33.95 13.00 21.16
CA LEU A 350 -35.34 13.43 21.37
C LEU A 350 -36.25 12.26 21.73
N TYR A 351 -36.09 11.13 21.04
CA TYR A 351 -37.03 10.00 21.13
C TYR A 351 -36.49 8.80 21.93
N ASN A 352 -35.35 8.92 22.59
CA ASN A 352 -34.78 7.85 23.41
C ASN A 352 -34.43 8.34 24.81
N ASN A 353 -34.69 7.49 25.79
CA ASN A 353 -34.11 7.62 27.11
C ASN A 353 -32.66 7.15 27.07
N MET A 354 -31.78 7.81 27.84
CA MET A 354 -30.38 7.39 28.03
C MET A 354 -29.58 7.11 26.72
N PRO A 355 -29.46 8.08 25.79
CA PRO A 355 -28.78 7.89 24.50
C PRO A 355 -27.24 7.85 24.65
N HIS A 356 -26.72 6.77 25.24
CA HIS A 356 -25.29 6.57 25.44
C HIS A 356 -24.59 6.12 24.15
N PHE A 357 -23.39 6.64 23.89
CA PHE A 357 -22.54 6.27 22.75
C PHE A 357 -23.20 6.45 21.36
N VAL A 358 -24.26 7.25 21.27
CA VAL A 358 -24.91 7.59 20.00
C VAL A 358 -24.04 8.54 19.19
N HIS A 359 -24.24 8.54 17.87
CA HIS A 359 -23.60 9.46 16.96
C HIS A 359 -24.64 10.29 16.22
N LEU A 360 -24.35 11.59 16.07
CA LEU A 360 -25.15 12.45 15.21
C LEU A 360 -24.88 12.09 13.74
N SER A 361 -25.95 11.85 12.99
CA SER A 361 -25.91 11.65 11.55
C SER A 361 -25.93 12.98 10.80
N TRP A 362 -25.43 12.96 9.57
CA TRP A 362 -25.60 14.08 8.66
C TRP A 362 -27.09 14.20 8.28
N TYR A 363 -27.65 15.41 8.38
CA TYR A 363 -29.09 15.61 8.19
C TYR A 363 -29.48 15.61 6.71
N HIS A 364 -28.86 16.50 5.91
CA HIS A 364 -29.21 16.70 4.51
C HIS A 364 -28.08 17.41 3.76
N ALA A 365 -27.79 16.98 2.54
CA ALA A 365 -26.96 17.72 1.59
C ALA A 365 -27.87 18.43 0.57
N PRO A 366 -27.45 19.56 -0.05
CA PRO A 366 -28.19 20.14 -1.15
C PRO A 366 -28.41 19.12 -2.27
N ASN A 367 -29.65 18.96 -2.73
CA ASN A 367 -30.00 17.99 -3.76
C ASN A 367 -29.21 18.27 -5.04
N VAL A 368 -28.46 17.26 -5.48
CA VAL A 368 -27.72 17.33 -6.75
C VAL A 368 -28.68 17.02 -7.90
N VAL A 369 -29.01 18.05 -8.67
CA VAL A 369 -29.87 17.95 -9.87
C VAL A 369 -29.01 17.89 -11.14
N TYR A 370 -28.25 16.81 -11.26
CA TYR A 370 -27.42 16.54 -12.44
C TYR A 370 -28.19 15.68 -13.45
N ILE A 371 -28.25 16.14 -14.70
CA ILE A 371 -28.83 15.39 -15.81
C ILE A 371 -27.69 14.78 -16.62
N LYS A 372 -27.71 13.45 -16.73
CA LYS A 372 -26.74 12.72 -17.53
C LYS A 372 -27.21 12.68 -18.99
N THR A 373 -26.36 13.16 -19.88
CA THR A 373 -26.58 13.11 -21.32
C THR A 373 -26.28 11.70 -21.83
N GLU A 374 -27.26 11.02 -22.42
CA GLU A 374 -27.07 9.70 -23.02
C GLU A 374 -26.74 9.77 -24.52
N ASP A 375 -27.13 10.86 -25.18
CA ASP A 375 -26.87 11.09 -26.62
C ASP A 375 -25.68 12.07 -26.80
N PRO A 376 -24.56 11.63 -27.41
CA PRO A 376 -23.40 12.48 -27.66
C PRO A 376 -23.62 13.49 -28.79
N ASP A 377 -24.66 13.35 -29.61
CA ASP A 377 -24.95 14.27 -30.72
C ASP A 377 -25.57 15.59 -30.23
N LEU A 378 -26.09 15.61 -29.00
CA LEU A 378 -26.62 16.82 -28.37
C LEU A 378 -25.47 17.73 -27.90
N PRO A 379 -25.63 19.06 -28.00
CA PRO A 379 -24.60 19.99 -27.56
C PRO A 379 -24.39 19.92 -26.05
N ALA A 380 -23.19 20.22 -25.56
CA ALA A 380 -22.86 20.04 -24.13
C ALA A 380 -23.73 20.87 -23.17
N PHE A 381 -24.21 22.03 -23.62
CA PHE A 381 -25.15 22.87 -22.89
C PHE A 381 -26.45 22.98 -23.69
N TYR A 382 -27.50 22.33 -23.22
CA TYR A 382 -28.84 22.43 -23.81
C TYR A 382 -29.91 22.43 -22.72
N PHE A 383 -31.09 22.91 -23.10
CA PHE A 383 -32.27 22.85 -22.24
C PHE A 383 -32.89 21.46 -22.36
N ASP A 384 -32.56 20.58 -21.41
CA ASP A 384 -33.03 19.21 -21.41
C ASP A 384 -34.56 19.12 -21.16
N PRO A 385 -35.29 18.21 -21.83
CA PRO A 385 -36.73 18.03 -21.63
C PRO A 385 -37.16 17.72 -20.19
N LEU A 386 -36.25 17.21 -19.34
CA LEU A 386 -36.51 16.99 -17.91
C LEU A 386 -36.54 18.30 -17.11
N ILE A 387 -36.02 19.40 -17.65
CA ILE A 387 -36.03 20.70 -16.99
C ILE A 387 -37.40 21.37 -17.19
N ASN A 388 -38.01 21.81 -16.09
CA ASN A 388 -39.26 22.56 -16.15
C ASN A 388 -39.06 23.89 -16.89
N PRO A 389 -39.91 24.23 -17.87
CA PRO A 389 -39.77 25.46 -18.64
C PRO A 389 -39.95 26.70 -17.76
N ILE A 390 -39.11 27.70 -17.99
CA ILE A 390 -39.18 28.98 -17.28
C ILE A 390 -40.34 29.79 -17.88
N SER A 391 -41.46 29.85 -17.16
CA SER A 391 -42.62 30.65 -17.54
C SER A 391 -42.51 32.07 -16.96
N HIS A 392 -42.09 33.04 -17.77
CA HIS A 392 -42.02 34.43 -17.33
C HIS A 392 -43.43 35.07 -17.25
N ARG A 393 -44.07 34.99 -16.07
CA ARG A 393 -45.39 35.62 -15.79
C ARG A 393 -45.24 36.81 -14.85
N HIS A 394 -44.59 37.86 -15.32
CA HIS A 394 -44.61 39.16 -14.64
C HIS A 394 -45.44 40.14 -15.47
N ALA A 395 -46.60 40.55 -14.94
CA ALA A 395 -47.52 41.48 -15.61
C ALA A 395 -47.08 42.95 -15.51
N VAL A 396 -46.26 43.28 -14.51
CA VAL A 396 -45.65 44.59 -14.33
C VAL A 396 -44.16 44.43 -14.61
N LYS A 397 -43.68 44.97 -15.73
CA LYS A 397 -42.24 45.14 -15.93
C LYS A 397 -41.77 46.10 -14.84
N SER A 398 -40.96 45.63 -13.90
CA SER A 398 -40.15 46.55 -13.11
C SER A 398 -39.33 47.37 -14.09
N LEU A 399 -39.53 48.69 -14.11
CA LEU A 399 -38.69 49.59 -14.88
C LEU A 399 -37.32 49.54 -14.22
N GLU A 400 -36.46 48.62 -14.67
CA GLU A 400 -35.04 48.75 -14.41
C GLU A 400 -34.61 50.10 -14.98
N PRO A 401 -33.87 50.93 -14.21
CA PRO A 401 -33.43 52.23 -14.67
C PRO A 401 -32.42 52.01 -15.79
N LEU A 402 -32.92 51.90 -17.01
CA LEU A 402 -32.12 51.90 -18.22
C LEU A 402 -31.62 53.34 -18.41
N PRO A 403 -30.31 53.56 -18.62
CA PRO A 403 -29.80 54.88 -18.97
C PRO A 403 -30.51 55.39 -20.23
N ASP A 404 -30.74 56.70 -20.29
CA ASP A 404 -31.36 57.34 -21.44
C ASP A 404 -30.43 57.20 -22.66
N ASP A 405 -31.00 56.99 -23.85
CA ASP A 405 -30.21 56.78 -25.08
C ASP A 405 -29.36 58.04 -25.44
N ASP A 406 -29.63 59.17 -24.78
CA ASP A 406 -28.89 60.43 -24.85
C ASP A 406 -27.56 60.43 -24.05
N GLU A 407 -27.29 59.43 -23.21
CA GLU A 407 -25.99 59.27 -22.53
C GLU A 407 -24.93 58.69 -23.48
N VAL A 408 -23.96 59.53 -23.87
CA VAL A 408 -22.86 59.17 -24.79
C VAL A 408 -21.77 58.35 -24.07
N PHE A 409 -22.11 57.14 -23.63
CA PHE A 409 -21.13 56.17 -23.12
C PHE A 409 -20.84 55.11 -24.18
N VAL A 410 -19.63 55.14 -24.73
CA VAL A 410 -19.16 54.15 -25.72
C VAL A 410 -17.97 53.39 -25.14
N LEU A 411 -18.03 52.07 -25.21
CA LEU A 411 -16.89 51.23 -24.85
C LEU A 411 -15.74 51.45 -25.83
N PRO A 412 -14.47 51.54 -25.38
CA PRO A 412 -13.33 51.63 -26.28
C PRO A 412 -13.28 50.45 -27.26
N GLU A 413 -12.78 50.67 -28.47
CA GLU A 413 -12.67 49.65 -29.53
C GLU A 413 -11.84 48.42 -29.12
N THR A 414 -10.97 48.58 -28.12
CA THR A 414 -10.15 47.51 -27.55
C THR A 414 -10.92 46.59 -26.59
N VAL A 415 -12.13 46.98 -26.18
CA VAL A 415 -12.96 46.22 -25.24
C VAL A 415 -13.85 45.27 -26.01
N GLN A 416 -13.65 43.98 -25.79
CA GLN A 416 -14.45 42.88 -26.31
C GLN A 416 -14.83 41.93 -25.16
N ALA A 417 -15.73 40.99 -25.43
CA ALA A 417 -16.01 39.91 -24.48
C ALA A 417 -14.73 39.09 -24.23
N PHE A 418 -14.40 38.81 -22.96
CA PHE A 418 -13.12 38.23 -22.54
C PHE A 418 -12.68 36.98 -23.33
N LEU A 419 -13.61 36.09 -23.70
CA LEU A 419 -13.35 34.79 -24.30
C LEU A 419 -14.03 34.63 -25.67
N GLN A 420 -14.15 35.73 -26.43
CA GLN A 420 -14.86 35.74 -27.71
C GLN A 420 -14.27 34.78 -28.77
N GLU A 421 -12.96 34.52 -28.71
CA GLU A 421 -12.28 33.61 -29.64
C GLU A 421 -12.48 32.12 -29.32
N THR A 422 -12.82 31.78 -28.07
CA THR A 422 -12.96 30.38 -27.64
C THR A 422 -14.41 29.91 -27.76
N PRO A 423 -14.66 28.71 -28.33
CA PRO A 423 -16.03 28.19 -28.44
C PRO A 423 -16.60 27.89 -27.05
N LEU A 424 -17.92 27.99 -26.91
CA LEU A 424 -18.64 27.76 -25.65
C LEU A 424 -18.42 26.33 -25.11
N TYR A 425 -18.37 25.34 -26.00
CA TYR A 425 -18.12 23.95 -25.66
C TYR A 425 -17.28 23.27 -26.74
N THR A 426 -16.71 22.13 -26.37
CA THR A 426 -15.92 21.22 -27.22
C THR A 426 -16.45 19.80 -27.04
N ASP A 427 -16.00 18.86 -27.86
CA ASP A 427 -16.40 17.45 -27.81
C ASP A 427 -16.13 16.80 -26.43
N ASN A 428 -15.15 17.33 -25.68
CA ASN A 428 -14.78 16.81 -24.36
C ASN A 428 -15.50 17.51 -23.20
N THR A 429 -16.29 18.56 -23.46
CA THR A 429 -16.92 19.37 -22.39
C THR A 429 -17.97 18.56 -21.62
N ALA A 430 -18.88 17.88 -22.32
CA ALA A 430 -19.92 17.05 -21.69
C ALA A 430 -19.31 15.92 -20.85
N ASN A 431 -18.30 15.22 -21.39
CA ASN A 431 -17.54 14.19 -20.69
C ASN A 431 -16.84 14.73 -19.43
N GLY A 432 -16.25 15.92 -19.51
CA GLY A 432 -15.63 16.59 -18.36
C GLY A 432 -16.62 16.92 -17.25
N ILE A 433 -17.82 17.38 -17.61
CA ILE A 433 -18.92 17.66 -16.66
C ILE A 433 -19.41 16.35 -16.03
N ALA A 434 -19.57 15.29 -16.81
CA ALA A 434 -19.97 13.98 -16.29
C ALA A 434 -18.97 13.42 -15.27
N LEU A 435 -17.66 13.58 -15.52
CA LEU A 435 -16.62 13.17 -14.58
C LEU A 435 -16.66 13.93 -13.25
N LEU A 436 -17.22 15.14 -13.20
CA LEU A 436 -17.36 15.91 -11.96
C LEU A 436 -18.22 15.17 -10.93
N TRP A 437 -19.29 14.54 -11.40
CA TRP A 437 -20.25 13.79 -10.58
C TRP A 437 -19.96 12.29 -10.52
N ALA A 438 -18.85 11.85 -11.11
CA ALA A 438 -18.46 10.45 -11.06
C ALA A 438 -17.98 10.03 -9.66
N PRO A 439 -18.18 8.76 -9.26
CA PRO A 439 -17.69 8.26 -7.98
C PRO A 439 -16.17 8.28 -7.93
N ARG A 440 -15.59 8.43 -6.73
CA ARG A 440 -14.15 8.21 -6.52
C ARG A 440 -13.80 6.79 -7.00
N PRO A 441 -12.79 6.60 -7.88
CA PRO A 441 -11.69 7.52 -8.20
C PRO A 441 -11.86 8.37 -9.48
N PHE A 442 -12.99 8.30 -10.18
CA PHE A 442 -13.16 8.89 -11.52
C PHE A 442 -13.29 10.42 -11.53
N ASN A 443 -13.70 11.02 -10.41
CA ASN A 443 -13.72 12.47 -10.22
C ASN A 443 -12.33 13.12 -9.98
N MET A 444 -11.24 12.35 -10.04
CA MET A 444 -9.89 12.84 -9.81
C MET A 444 -9.02 12.66 -11.05
N ARG A 445 -8.27 13.71 -11.45
CA ARG A 445 -7.31 13.63 -12.57
C ARG A 445 -5.97 13.01 -12.20
N SER A 446 -5.60 13.09 -10.92
CA SER A 446 -4.34 12.52 -10.43
C SER A 446 -4.53 11.89 -9.06
N GLY A 447 -3.66 10.92 -8.75
CA GLY A 447 -3.76 10.19 -7.51
C GLY A 447 -2.54 9.35 -7.20
N ARG A 448 -2.64 8.60 -6.10
CA ARG A 448 -1.68 7.55 -5.75
C ARG A 448 -2.19 6.21 -6.26
N THR A 449 -1.27 5.35 -6.68
CA THR A 449 -1.59 3.94 -6.90
C THR A 449 -1.95 3.29 -5.58
N ARG A 450 -2.83 2.30 -5.64
CA ARG A 450 -3.25 1.51 -4.48
C ARG A 450 -2.79 0.07 -4.68
N ARG A 451 -2.76 -0.74 -3.62
CA ARG A 451 -2.57 -2.18 -3.82
C ARG A 451 -3.84 -2.76 -4.42
N ALA A 452 -3.72 -3.78 -5.27
CA ALA A 452 -4.88 -4.47 -5.84
C ALA A 452 -5.89 -4.90 -4.76
N ILE A 453 -5.40 -5.44 -3.63
CA ILE A 453 -6.22 -5.84 -2.48
C ILE A 453 -6.94 -4.69 -1.75
N ASP A 454 -6.46 -3.46 -1.90
CA ASP A 454 -7.05 -2.30 -1.24
C ASP A 454 -8.21 -1.70 -2.05
N VAL A 455 -8.50 -2.19 -3.26
CA VAL A 455 -9.56 -1.67 -4.15
C VAL A 455 -10.81 -2.57 -4.05
N PRO A 456 -11.84 -2.19 -3.26
CA PRO A 456 -13.01 -3.05 -3.08
C PRO A 456 -14.06 -2.81 -4.18
N LEU A 457 -14.01 -3.63 -5.24
CA LEU A 457 -14.86 -3.47 -6.44
C LEU A 457 -16.37 -3.50 -6.15
N VAL A 458 -16.80 -4.33 -5.20
CA VAL A 458 -18.23 -4.58 -4.90
C VAL A 458 -18.74 -3.85 -3.66
N LYS A 459 -17.95 -2.91 -3.13
CA LYS A 459 -18.30 -2.22 -1.88
C LYS A 459 -19.56 -1.36 -2.01
N SER A 460 -19.70 -0.62 -3.11
CA SER A 460 -20.89 0.19 -3.39
C SER A 460 -22.16 -0.65 -3.36
N TRP A 461 -22.13 -1.85 -3.95
CA TRP A 461 -23.31 -2.69 -4.14
C TRP A 461 -24.02 -3.05 -2.84
N TYR A 462 -23.28 -3.43 -1.78
CA TYR A 462 -23.89 -3.79 -0.50
C TYR A 462 -24.05 -2.61 0.45
N MET A 463 -23.44 -1.46 0.13
CA MET A 463 -23.67 -0.20 0.85
C MET A 463 -25.02 0.42 0.48
N GLU A 464 -25.58 0.05 -0.67
CA GLU A 464 -26.92 0.42 -1.11
C GLU A 464 -27.98 -0.57 -0.59
N HIS A 465 -29.25 -0.17 -0.68
CA HIS A 465 -30.35 -1.06 -0.33
C HIS A 465 -30.42 -2.23 -1.30
N CYS A 466 -30.68 -3.43 -0.78
CA CYS A 466 -30.88 -4.61 -1.62
C CYS A 466 -32.12 -4.41 -2.51
N VAL A 467 -31.97 -4.68 -3.81
CA VAL A 467 -33.04 -4.54 -4.79
C VAL A 467 -34.29 -5.34 -4.36
N PRO A 468 -35.50 -4.76 -4.46
CA PRO A 468 -36.74 -5.48 -4.17
C PRO A 468 -36.89 -6.77 -4.98
N GLY A 469 -37.53 -7.80 -4.42
CA GLY A 469 -37.75 -9.09 -5.09
C GLY A 469 -36.59 -10.09 -5.01
N GLN A 470 -35.42 -9.70 -4.50
CA GLN A 470 -34.30 -10.63 -4.30
C GLN A 470 -34.59 -11.68 -3.21
N PRO A 471 -34.12 -12.94 -3.31
CA PRO A 471 -34.37 -13.98 -2.31
C PRO A 471 -33.85 -13.62 -0.91
N VAL A 472 -34.45 -14.21 0.14
CA VAL A 472 -34.06 -14.01 1.56
C VAL A 472 -32.55 -14.22 1.76
N LYS A 473 -31.98 -15.24 1.10
CA LYS A 473 -30.54 -15.54 1.14
C LYS A 473 -29.68 -14.32 0.77
N VAL A 474 -30.04 -13.61 -0.30
CA VAL A 474 -29.30 -12.43 -0.78
C VAL A 474 -29.46 -11.28 0.20
N ARG A 475 -30.68 -11.02 0.67
CA ARG A 475 -30.95 -9.94 1.64
C ARG A 475 -30.17 -10.14 2.94
N VAL A 476 -30.07 -11.38 3.44
CA VAL A 476 -29.26 -11.71 4.62
C VAL A 476 -27.76 -11.52 4.35
N SER A 477 -27.28 -11.85 3.15
CA SER A 477 -25.89 -11.58 2.77
C SER A 477 -25.56 -10.08 2.77
N TYR A 478 -26.45 -9.23 2.23
CA TYR A 478 -26.30 -7.76 2.29
C TYR A 478 -26.18 -7.27 3.75
N GLN A 479 -27.09 -7.70 4.62
CA GLN A 479 -27.06 -7.34 6.04
C GLN A 479 -25.77 -7.79 6.74
N LYS A 480 -25.24 -8.98 6.41
CA LYS A 480 -23.98 -9.48 6.96
C LYS A 480 -22.77 -8.68 6.47
N LEU A 481 -22.72 -8.33 5.17
CA LEU A 481 -21.65 -7.50 4.62
C LEU A 481 -21.65 -6.09 5.24
N LEU A 482 -22.83 -5.48 5.39
CA LEU A 482 -23.01 -4.23 6.12
C LEU A 482 -22.55 -4.36 7.58
N LYS A 483 -22.88 -5.47 8.26
CA LYS A 483 -22.42 -5.72 9.64
C LYS A 483 -20.90 -5.74 9.71
N TYR A 484 -20.21 -6.40 8.79
CA TYR A 484 -18.74 -6.41 8.75
C TYR A 484 -18.17 -5.03 8.47
N TYR A 485 -18.77 -4.28 7.53
CA TYR A 485 -18.38 -2.89 7.25
C TYR A 485 -18.48 -2.01 8.50
N VAL A 486 -19.62 -2.04 9.19
CA VAL A 486 -19.87 -1.24 10.39
C VAL A 486 -18.92 -1.65 11.53
N LEU A 487 -18.67 -2.94 11.74
CA LEU A 487 -17.72 -3.41 12.75
C LEU A 487 -16.29 -2.96 12.46
N ASN A 488 -15.88 -2.98 11.18
CA ASN A 488 -14.57 -2.49 10.77
C ASN A 488 -14.45 -0.98 11.00
N ALA A 489 -15.47 -0.20 10.64
CA ALA A 489 -15.49 1.25 10.85
C ALA A 489 -15.50 1.62 12.35
N LEU A 490 -16.27 0.91 13.17
CA LEU A 490 -16.42 1.18 14.60
C LEU A 490 -15.16 0.84 15.40
N LYS A 491 -14.51 -0.30 15.08
CA LYS A 491 -13.30 -0.75 15.77
C LYS A 491 -12.01 -0.16 15.18
N HIS A 492 -12.12 0.70 14.17
CA HIS A 492 -10.97 1.34 13.54
C HIS A 492 -10.22 2.22 14.55
N ARG A 493 -8.93 1.92 14.74
CA ARG A 493 -8.01 2.78 15.49
C ARG A 493 -6.93 3.27 14.53
N ALA A 494 -6.55 4.55 14.66
CA ALA A 494 -5.46 5.09 13.88
C ALA A 494 -4.20 4.22 14.06
N PRO A 495 -3.49 3.85 12.97
CA PRO A 495 -2.27 3.08 13.06
C PRO A 495 -1.24 3.78 13.94
N LYS A 496 -0.76 3.09 14.99
CA LYS A 496 0.29 3.62 15.84
C LYS A 496 1.58 3.79 15.02
N PRO A 497 2.33 4.89 15.17
CA PRO A 497 3.63 5.01 14.51
C PRO A 497 4.56 3.91 15.00
N GLN A 498 5.12 3.15 14.06
CA GLN A 498 6.04 2.03 14.33
C GLN A 498 7.31 2.20 13.49
N LYS A 499 8.44 1.70 14.01
CA LYS A 499 9.69 1.64 13.23
C LYS A 499 9.49 0.69 12.04
N LYS A 500 9.73 1.18 10.83
CA LYS A 500 9.61 0.37 9.61
C LYS A 500 10.65 -0.76 9.63
N ARG A 501 10.18 -2.01 9.62
CA ARG A 501 11.01 -3.21 9.52
C ARG A 501 10.84 -3.81 8.12
N TYR A 502 11.90 -3.83 7.34
CA TYR A 502 11.87 -4.28 5.95
C TYR A 502 12.48 -5.68 5.82
N LEU A 503 11.69 -6.72 6.06
CA LEU A 503 12.16 -8.11 6.11
C LEU A 503 12.94 -8.53 4.85
N PHE A 504 12.38 -8.29 3.66
CA PHE A 504 13.04 -8.68 2.40
C PHE A 504 14.27 -7.83 2.07
N ARG A 505 14.35 -6.58 2.54
CA ARG A 505 15.59 -5.78 2.41
C ARG A 505 16.69 -6.36 3.31
N SER A 506 16.33 -6.77 4.52
CA SER A 506 17.25 -7.47 5.43
C SER A 506 17.73 -8.79 4.82
N PHE A 507 16.84 -9.61 4.25
CA PHE A 507 17.24 -10.84 3.58
C PHE A 507 18.14 -10.58 2.37
N LYS A 508 17.76 -9.66 1.48
CA LYS A 508 18.56 -9.30 0.29
C LYS A 508 19.96 -8.80 0.66
N SER A 509 20.12 -8.10 1.80
CA SER A 509 21.45 -7.67 2.27
C SER A 509 22.37 -8.82 2.71
N THR A 510 21.83 -10.00 3.06
CA THR A 510 22.65 -11.15 3.44
C THR A 510 23.18 -11.89 2.22
N LYS A 511 24.33 -12.57 2.34
CA LYS A 511 24.89 -13.41 1.26
C LYS A 511 24.05 -14.64 0.89
N PHE A 512 23.07 -15.00 1.72
CA PHE A 512 22.27 -16.21 1.57
C PHE A 512 21.05 -16.06 0.65
N PHE A 513 20.78 -14.83 0.18
CA PHE A 513 19.67 -14.56 -0.72
C PHE A 513 20.15 -13.87 -1.99
N GLN A 514 19.56 -14.26 -3.11
CA GLN A 514 19.74 -13.63 -4.42
C GLN A 514 18.39 -13.21 -5.00
N THR A 515 18.41 -12.31 -5.98
CA THR A 515 17.21 -11.89 -6.71
C THR A 515 17.23 -12.35 -8.15
N THR A 516 16.07 -12.59 -8.71
CA THR A 516 15.86 -12.93 -10.13
C THR A 516 14.41 -12.57 -10.52
N THR A 517 14.05 -12.74 -11.77
CA THR A 517 12.68 -12.59 -12.28
C THR A 517 12.22 -13.95 -12.78
N LEU A 518 11.08 -14.44 -12.28
CA LEU A 518 10.46 -15.69 -12.71
C LEU A 518 9.02 -15.45 -13.10
N ASP A 519 8.48 -16.30 -13.97
CA ASP A 519 7.04 -16.39 -14.15
C ASP A 519 6.36 -16.77 -12.82
N TRP A 520 5.16 -16.25 -12.60
CA TRP A 520 4.40 -16.50 -11.39
C TRP A 520 4.05 -17.98 -11.22
N VAL A 521 3.79 -18.72 -12.31
CA VAL A 521 3.50 -20.16 -12.24
C VAL A 521 4.74 -20.92 -11.78
N GLU A 522 5.92 -20.59 -12.31
CA GLU A 522 7.19 -21.16 -11.85
C GLU A 522 7.44 -20.87 -10.37
N ALA A 523 7.24 -19.62 -9.94
CA ALA A 523 7.37 -19.26 -8.53
C ALA A 523 6.34 -19.98 -7.63
N GLY A 524 5.14 -20.26 -8.14
CA GLY A 524 4.11 -21.02 -7.46
C GLY A 524 4.49 -22.49 -7.27
N LEU A 525 4.95 -23.13 -8.34
CA LEU A 525 5.42 -24.53 -8.32
C LEU A 525 6.63 -24.72 -7.37
N GLN A 526 7.49 -23.72 -7.23
CA GLN A 526 8.61 -23.76 -6.27
C GLN A 526 8.20 -23.56 -4.80
N VAL A 527 7.05 -22.94 -4.54
CA VAL A 527 6.55 -22.69 -3.17
C VAL A 527 5.70 -23.87 -2.68
N CYS A 528 5.00 -24.53 -3.59
CA CYS A 528 4.35 -25.83 -3.36
C CYS A 528 5.39 -26.90 -3.02
#